data_AF-A0A7C2FTW9-F1
#
_entry.id   AF-A0A7C2FTW9-F1
#
_cell.length_a   1.000
_cell.length_b   1.000
_cell.length_c   1.000
_cell.angle_alpha   90.00
_cell.angle_beta   90.00
_cell.angle_gamma   90.00
#
_symmetry.space_group_name_H-M   'P 1'
#
loop_
_entity.id
_entity.type
_entity.pdbx_description
1 polymer ?
#
loop_
_entity_poly.entity_id
_entity_poly.type
_entity_poly.pdbx_seq_one_letter_code
_entity_poly.pdbx_strand_id
1 'polypeptide(L)'
;TWRQAIRPDVAYRLRTYMTVSVAEGWARPAGVAGVTVAGKTGTAEAVPGRPAHSWFIGFAPAENPRVVLALVVEEGGSSTQVAAPLASQVLRAALAALR
;
A
#
# COMPACT_ATOMS: atom_id res chain seq x y z
N THR A 1 -1.07 -17.41 20.92
CA THR A 1 -1.81 -18.04 19.81
C THR A 1 -1.27 -17.43 18.52
N TRP A 2 -1.16 -18.16 17.42
CA TRP A 2 -0.69 -17.59 16.13
C TRP A 2 -1.64 -16.54 15.54
N ARG A 3 -2.84 -16.39 16.10
CA ARG A 3 -3.86 -15.44 15.65
C ARG A 3 -3.50 -13.98 15.98
N GLN A 4 -2.62 -13.74 16.95
CA GLN A 4 -2.17 -12.40 17.30
C GLN A 4 -0.65 -12.31 17.15
N ALA A 5 -0.21 -11.88 15.97
CA ALA A 5 1.21 -11.78 15.62
C ALA A 5 1.94 -10.68 16.39
N ILE A 6 1.27 -9.55 16.65
CA ILE A 6 1.82 -8.40 17.38
C ILE A 6 0.79 -7.84 18.36
N ARG A 7 1.28 -7.04 19.32
CA ARG A 7 0.40 -6.35 20.25
C ARG A 7 -0.45 -5.28 19.54
N PRO A 8 -1.70 -5.01 20.00
CA PRO A 8 -2.58 -4.04 19.35
C PRO A 8 -2.00 -2.61 19.31
N ASP A 9 -1.27 -2.20 20.34
CA ASP A 9 -0.61 -0.89 20.39
C ASP A 9 0.52 -0.75 19.35
N VAL A 10 1.25 -1.84 19.12
CA VAL A 10 2.28 -1.89 18.06
C VAL A 10 1.63 -1.83 16.68
N ALA A 11 0.54 -2.56 16.47
CA ALA A 11 -0.22 -2.52 15.22
C ALA A 11 -0.79 -1.12 14.94
N TYR A 12 -1.33 -0.45 15.97
CA TYR A 12 -1.82 0.92 15.88
C TYR A 12 -0.72 1.87 15.40
N ARG A 13 0.47 1.81 16.01
CA ARG A 13 1.61 2.65 15.65
C ARG A 13 2.10 2.37 14.23
N LEU A 14 2.20 1.10 13.84
CA LEU A 14 2.59 0.71 12.49
C LEU A 14 1.62 1.26 11.44
N ARG A 15 0.31 1.14 11.69
CA ARG A 15 -0.69 1.77 10.82
C ARG A 15 -0.44 3.27 10.70
N THR A 16 -0.20 3.98 11.80
CA THR A 16 0.10 5.43 11.74
C THR A 16 1.33 5.73 10.88
N TYR A 17 2.39 4.94 10.98
CA TYR A 17 3.56 5.13 10.11
C TYR A 17 3.24 4.84 8.63
N MET A 18 2.41 3.83 8.36
CA MET A 18 1.95 3.51 7.01
C MET A 18 1.03 4.59 6.44
N THR A 19 0.19 5.25 7.24
CA THR A 19 -0.63 6.39 6.77
C THR A 19 0.25 7.59 6.46
N VAL A 20 1.26 7.88 7.29
CA VAL A 20 2.25 8.94 7.00
C VAL A 20 3.02 8.63 5.72
N SER A 21 3.37 7.38 5.45
CA SER A 21 4.04 7.01 4.18
C SER A 21 3.21 7.36 2.94
N VAL A 22 1.88 7.32 3.02
CA VAL A 22 0.97 7.69 1.92
C VAL A 22 0.55 9.16 1.95
N ALA A 23 0.42 9.78 3.12
CA ALA A 23 0.11 11.21 3.19
C ALA A 23 1.33 12.06 2.78
N GLU A 24 2.51 11.65 3.22
CA GLU A 24 3.70 12.51 3.24
C GLU A 24 4.95 11.88 2.60
N GLY A 25 4.96 10.56 2.43
CA GLY A 25 6.15 9.83 1.97
C GLY A 25 6.13 9.40 0.51
N TRP A 26 7.00 8.43 0.20
CA TRP A 26 7.16 7.84 -1.14
C TRP A 26 5.95 7.08 -1.66
N ALA A 27 4.99 6.74 -0.80
CA ALA A 27 3.75 6.07 -1.18
C ALA A 27 2.62 7.07 -1.49
N ARG A 28 2.91 8.39 -1.52
CA ARG A 28 1.95 9.46 -1.85
C ARG A 28 1.02 9.17 -3.03
N PRO A 29 1.51 8.64 -4.16
CA PRO A 29 0.64 8.35 -5.30
C PRO A 29 -0.45 7.29 -5.04
N ALA A 30 -0.35 6.51 -3.96
CA ALA A 30 -1.39 5.56 -3.55
C ALA A 30 -2.58 6.18 -2.82
N GLY A 31 -2.55 7.50 -2.56
CA GLY A 31 -3.65 8.20 -1.88
C GLY A 31 -4.97 8.10 -2.64
N VAL A 32 -6.08 8.02 -1.91
CA VAL A 32 -7.45 8.00 -2.44
C VAL A 32 -8.22 9.18 -1.83
N ALA A 33 -8.84 10.01 -2.66
CA ALA A 33 -9.57 11.18 -2.19
C ALA A 33 -10.68 10.79 -1.20
N GLY A 34 -10.71 11.45 -0.03
CA GLY A 34 -11.70 11.20 1.02
C GLY A 34 -11.50 9.89 1.80
N VAL A 35 -10.40 9.15 1.59
CA VAL A 35 -10.13 7.89 2.28
C VAL A 35 -8.70 7.89 2.83
N THR A 36 -8.53 7.61 4.13
CA THR A 36 -7.20 7.38 4.69
C THR A 36 -6.66 6.03 4.22
N VAL A 37 -5.54 6.05 3.50
CA VAL A 37 -4.84 4.84 3.04
C VAL A 37 -3.60 4.62 3.89
N ALA A 38 -3.43 3.40 4.41
CA ALA A 38 -2.19 2.96 5.03
C ALA A 38 -1.45 2.05 4.04
N GLY A 39 -0.23 2.38 3.68
CA GLY A 39 0.52 1.55 2.75
C GLY A 39 2.02 1.81 2.71
N LYS A 40 2.72 0.94 1.98
CA LYS A 40 4.16 1.04 1.77
C LYS A 40 4.52 0.58 0.37
N THR A 41 5.48 1.29 -0.23
CA THR A 41 6.13 0.89 -1.48
C THR A 41 7.32 -0.04 -1.20
N GLY A 42 7.56 -0.98 -2.10
CA GLY A 42 8.77 -1.80 -2.13
C GLY A 42 9.34 -1.83 -3.55
N THR A 43 10.64 -1.97 -3.70
CA THR A 43 11.31 -2.18 -4.99
C THR A 43 12.10 -3.46 -4.86
N ALA A 44 11.83 -4.44 -5.73
CA ALA A 44 12.48 -5.74 -5.67
C ALA A 44 13.29 -5.99 -6.95
N GLU A 45 14.61 -6.02 -6.82
CA GLU A 45 15.48 -6.44 -7.91
C GLU A 45 15.39 -7.97 -8.07
N ALA A 46 15.22 -8.46 -9.29
CA ALA A 46 15.06 -9.88 -9.56
C ALA A 46 16.15 -10.44 -10.48
N VAL A 47 16.46 -9.73 -11.57
CA VAL A 47 17.47 -10.15 -12.56
C VAL A 47 18.39 -8.96 -12.88
N PRO A 48 19.72 -9.12 -12.79
CA PRO A 48 20.67 -8.08 -13.17
C PRO A 48 20.41 -7.56 -14.59
N GLY A 49 20.37 -6.24 -14.76
CA GLY A 49 20.14 -5.58 -16.05
C GLY A 49 18.67 -5.49 -16.49
N ARG A 50 17.72 -6.06 -15.72
CA ARG A 50 16.28 -5.85 -15.93
C ARG A 50 15.72 -4.82 -14.94
N PRO A 51 14.63 -4.10 -15.28
CA PRO A 51 13.97 -3.23 -14.32
C PRO A 51 13.54 -4.00 -13.07
N ALA A 52 13.60 -3.34 -11.90
CA ALA A 52 13.07 -3.91 -10.68
C ALA A 52 11.55 -4.16 -10.76
N HIS A 53 11.03 -5.10 -9.98
CA HIS A 53 9.59 -5.21 -9.76
C HIS A 53 9.11 -4.04 -8.91
N SER A 54 7.98 -3.49 -9.31
CA SER A 54 7.33 -2.34 -8.70
C SER A 54 6.24 -2.85 -7.74
N TRP A 55 6.39 -2.61 -6.43
CA TRP A 55 5.51 -3.17 -5.41
C TRP A 55 4.78 -2.10 -4.59
N PHE A 56 3.54 -2.42 -4.22
CA PHE A 56 2.79 -1.73 -3.18
C PHE A 56 2.03 -2.73 -2.31
N ILE A 57 2.00 -2.49 -1.01
CA ILE A 57 1.09 -3.18 -0.09
C ILE A 57 0.40 -2.16 0.81
N GLY A 58 -0.89 -2.31 1.02
CA GLY A 58 -1.65 -1.39 1.85
C GLY A 58 -3.08 -1.83 2.10
N PHE A 59 -3.80 -1.03 2.88
CA PHE A 59 -5.19 -1.25 3.20
C PHE A 59 -5.93 0.08 3.42
N ALA A 60 -7.24 0.05 3.21
CA ALA A 60 -8.10 1.21 3.31
C ALA A 60 -9.56 0.83 3.68
N PRO A 61 -10.32 1.72 4.36
CA PRO A 61 -9.83 2.88 5.12
C PRO A 61 -8.91 2.45 6.27
N ALA A 62 -7.91 3.25 6.63
CA ALA A 62 -6.89 2.83 7.60
C ALA A 62 -7.48 2.51 8.99
N GLU A 63 -8.44 3.32 9.46
CA GLU A 63 -9.01 3.25 10.81
C GLU A 63 -9.95 2.04 10.97
N ASN A 64 -10.68 1.70 9.91
CA ASN A 64 -11.55 0.54 9.85
C ASN A 64 -11.35 -0.18 8.49
N PRO A 65 -10.28 -1.00 8.35
CA PRO A 65 -9.90 -1.60 7.09
C PRO A 65 -11.01 -2.49 6.50
N ARG A 66 -11.37 -2.21 5.24
CA ARG A 66 -12.34 -3.01 4.48
C ARG A 66 -11.72 -3.73 3.30
N VAL A 67 -10.62 -3.18 2.77
CA VAL A 67 -9.87 -3.73 1.63
C VAL A 67 -8.39 -3.77 2.00
N VAL A 68 -7.74 -4.90 1.71
CA VAL A 68 -6.28 -5.06 1.73
C VAL A 68 -5.83 -5.33 0.30
N LEU A 69 -4.75 -4.69 -0.14
CA LEU A 69 -4.19 -4.82 -1.48
C LEU A 69 -2.69 -5.09 -1.38
N ALA A 70 -2.24 -6.17 -2.03
CA ALA A 70 -0.85 -6.38 -2.41
C ALA A 70 -0.78 -6.36 -3.94
N LEU A 71 0.10 -5.52 -4.49
CA LEU A 71 0.21 -5.27 -5.92
C LEU A 71 1.68 -5.35 -6.34
N VAL A 72 1.92 -6.14 -7.38
CA VAL A 72 3.23 -6.33 -8.00
C VAL A 72 3.08 -6.07 -9.49
N VAL A 73 3.91 -5.17 -10.03
CA VAL A 73 4.12 -5.04 -11.48
C VAL A 73 5.53 -5.52 -11.76
N GLU A 74 5.62 -6.67 -12.44
CA GLU A 74 6.91 -7.24 -12.79
C GLU A 74 7.66 -6.31 -13.73
N GLU A 75 8.93 -6.03 -13.44
CA GLU A 75 9.77 -5.11 -14.23
C GLU A 75 9.14 -3.72 -14.43
N GLY A 76 8.25 -3.32 -13.51
CA GLY A 76 7.62 -2.02 -13.51
C GLY A 76 8.55 -0.87 -13.08
N GLY A 77 9.79 -1.16 -12.69
CA GLY A 77 10.76 -0.18 -12.22
C GLY A 77 10.28 0.53 -10.95
N SER A 78 10.08 1.84 -11.03
CA SER A 78 9.79 2.68 -9.87
C SER A 78 8.41 2.42 -9.27
N SER A 79 8.37 2.04 -8.00
CA SER A 79 7.13 1.82 -7.23
C SER A 79 6.33 3.06 -6.96
N THR A 80 6.99 4.21 -6.85
CA THR A 80 6.31 5.49 -6.72
C THR A 80 5.64 5.90 -8.04
N GLN A 81 6.22 5.55 -9.19
CA GLN A 81 5.66 5.92 -10.50
C GLN A 81 4.66 4.90 -11.06
N VAL A 82 4.74 3.63 -10.66
CA VAL A 82 3.95 2.54 -11.26
C VAL A 82 3.00 1.90 -10.24
N ALA A 83 3.50 1.17 -9.25
CA ALA A 83 2.64 0.41 -8.33
C ALA A 83 1.76 1.30 -7.45
N ALA A 84 2.29 2.39 -6.89
CA ALA A 84 1.54 3.29 -6.02
C ALA A 84 0.32 3.96 -6.71
N PRO A 85 0.44 4.62 -7.88
CA PRO A 85 -0.73 5.20 -8.55
C PRO A 85 -1.71 4.13 -9.04
N LEU A 86 -1.24 2.94 -9.43
CA LEU A 86 -2.12 1.83 -9.78
C LEU A 86 -2.91 1.32 -8.55
N ALA A 87 -2.26 1.25 -7.39
CA ALA A 87 -2.90 0.89 -6.14
C ALA A 87 -4.01 1.87 -5.74
N SER A 88 -3.83 3.18 -5.95
CA SER A 88 -4.89 4.18 -5.73
C SER A 88 -6.14 3.87 -6.57
N GLN A 89 -5.95 3.54 -7.86
CA GLN A 89 -7.06 3.23 -8.76
C GLN A 89 -7.81 1.96 -8.32
N VAL A 90 -7.08 0.90 -7.97
CA VAL A 90 -7.66 -0.36 -7.52
C VAL A 90 -8.40 -0.19 -6.19
N LEU A 91 -7.79 0.49 -5.21
CA LEU A 91 -8.42 0.75 -3.90
C LEU A 91 -9.69 1.59 -4.06
N ARG A 92 -9.66 2.64 -4.89
CA ARG A 92 -10.85 3.46 -5.17
C ARG A 92 -11.98 2.62 -5.77
N ALA A 93 -11.67 1.77 -6.75
CA ALA A 93 -12.66 0.90 -7.39
C ALA A 93 -13.23 -0.13 -6.41
N ALA A 94 -12.36 -0.80 -5.64
CA ALA A 94 -12.77 -1.79 -4.65
C ALA A 94 -13.67 -1.19 -3.56
N LEU A 95 -13.31 -0.02 -3.02
CA LEU A 95 -14.12 0.67 -2.01
C LEU A 95 -15.47 1.14 -2.55
N ALA A 96 -15.54 1.57 -3.81
CA ALA A 96 -16.81 1.92 -4.45
C ALA A 96 -17.75 0.72 -4.60
N ALA A 97 -17.20 -0.49 -4.82
CA ALA A 97 -17.98 -1.73 -4.96
C ALA A 97 -18.48 -2.32 -3.63
N LEU A 98 -18.03 -1.80 -2.48
CA LEU A 98 -18.49 -2.21 -1.15
C LEU A 98 -19.67 -1.38 -0.62
N ARG A 99 -20.17 -0.44 -1.43
CA ARG A 99 -21.36 0.35 -1.13
C ARG A 99 -22.63 -0.41 -1.44
#